data_AF-A0A2G9XGE1-F1
#
_entry.id   AF-A0A2G9XGE1-F1
#
_cell.length_a   1.000
_cell.length_b   1.000
_cell.length_c   1.000
_cell.angle_alpha   90.00
_cell.angle_beta   90.00
_cell.angle_gamma   90.00
#
_symmetry.space_group_name_H-M   'P 1'
#
loop_
_entity.id
_entity.type
_entity.pdbx_description
1 polymer ?
#
loop_
_entity_poly.entity_id
_entity_poly.type
_entity_poly.pdbx_seq_one_letter_code
_entity_poly.pdbx_strand_id
1 'polypeptide(L)' 'MKVSMKYDDEKCYRFNEKDDPDRCFACGRNAERLLIVRHIASMMLVHLCPDCMLNDVSDYLLDNTRPWVGTK' A
#
# COMPACT_ATOMS: atom_id res chain seq x y z
N MET A 1 -9.64 -14.85 26.42
CA MET A 1 -9.75 -13.38 26.25
C MET A 1 -9.19 -13.02 24.88
N LYS A 2 -9.98 -12.42 23.99
CA LYS A 2 -9.55 -12.02 22.65
C LYS A 2 -8.82 -10.69 22.79
N VAL A 3 -7.49 -10.69 22.70
CA VAL A 3 -6.71 -9.45 22.73
C VAL A 3 -7.00 -8.72 21.42
N SER A 4 -7.83 -7.68 21.49
CA SER A 4 -7.95 -6.71 20.39
C SER A 4 -6.67 -5.89 20.41
N MET A 5 -5.71 -6.28 19.58
CA MET A 5 -4.54 -5.45 19.29
C MET A 5 -5.05 -4.23 18.50
N LYS A 6 -5.37 -3.16 19.22
CA LYS A 6 -5.61 -1.84 18.62
C LYS A 6 -4.25 -1.20 18.39
N TYR A 7 -3.80 -1.22 17.14
CA TYR A 7 -2.62 -0.50 16.71
C TYR A 7 -2.97 0.99 16.51
N ASP A 8 -2.11 1.91 16.90
CA ASP A 8 -2.25 3.34 16.57
C ASP A 8 -1.48 3.68 15.28
N ASP A 9 -1.47 2.75 14.32
CA ASP A 9 -0.88 2.91 12.99
C ASP A 9 -1.95 2.80 11.88
N GLU A 10 -3.24 2.71 12.22
CA GLU A 10 -4.34 2.66 11.24
C GLU A 10 -4.28 3.83 10.26
N LYS A 11 -3.82 4.99 10.73
CA LYS A 11 -3.62 6.19 9.89
C LYS A 11 -2.52 6.01 8.83
N CYS A 12 -1.58 5.09 9.05
CA CYS A 12 -0.50 4.77 8.11
C CYS A 12 -0.97 3.93 6.91
N TYR A 13 -2.14 3.28 7.00
CA TYR A 13 -2.71 2.45 5.94
C TYR A 13 -3.82 3.16 5.15
N ARG A 14 -3.80 4.50 5.12
CA ARG A 14 -4.73 5.28 4.32
C ARG A 14 -4.39 5.17 2.84
N PHE A 15 -5.40 4.88 2.02
CA PHE A 15 -5.29 4.90 0.57
C PHE A 15 -5.38 6.34 0.04
N ASN A 16 -4.74 6.58 -1.10
CA ASN A 16 -4.85 7.84 -1.81
C ASN A 16 -6.31 8.07 -2.26
N GLU A 17 -6.81 9.31 -2.18
CA GLU A 17 -8.21 9.63 -2.54
C GLU A 17 -8.54 9.37 -4.02
N LYS A 18 -7.52 9.30 -4.88
CA LYS A 18 -7.66 9.00 -6.32
C LYS A 18 -7.43 7.54 -6.65
N ASP A 19 -7.15 6.71 -5.65
CA ASP A 19 -6.92 5.29 -5.83
C ASP A 19 -8.23 4.54 -6.07
N ASP A 20 -8.15 3.50 -6.91
CA ASP A 20 -9.24 2.61 -7.25
C ASP A 20 -8.73 1.17 -7.11
N PRO A 21 -9.35 0.32 -6.26
CA PRO A 21 -8.87 -1.03 -6.02
C PRO A 21 -8.91 -1.95 -7.24
N ASP A 22 -9.62 -1.58 -8.30
CA ASP A 22 -9.72 -2.38 -9.53
C ASP A 22 -8.77 -1.91 -10.65
N ARG A 23 -8.05 -0.79 -10.44
CA ARG A 23 -7.23 -0.15 -11.48
C ARG A 23 -5.86 0.23 -10.96
N CYS A 24 -4.86 0.14 -11.82
CA CYS A 24 -3.53 0.63 -11.51
C CYS A 24 -3.56 2.16 -11.33
N PHE A 25 -3.09 2.65 -10.18
CA PHE A 25 -3.00 4.07 -9.86
C PHE A 25 -2.19 4.88 -10.89
N ALA A 26 -1.13 4.29 -11.45
CA ALA A 26 -0.25 4.95 -12.41
C ALA A 26 -0.83 4.97 -13.83
N CYS A 27 -1.26 3.81 -14.36
CA CYS A 27 -1.68 3.71 -15.77
C CYS A 27 -3.19 3.60 -15.99
N GLY A 28 -3.99 3.51 -14.92
CA GLY A 28 -5.46 3.40 -14.98
C GLY A 28 -6.00 2.11 -15.59
N ARG A 29 -5.15 1.12 -15.90
CA ARG A 29 -5.59 -0.16 -16.48
C ARG A 29 -5.96 -1.14 -15.37
N ASN A 30 -6.96 -1.97 -15.63
CA ASN A 30 -7.24 -3.15 -14.80
C ASN A 30 -6.10 -4.16 -14.99
N ALA A 31 -5.80 -4.91 -13.94
CA ALA A 31 -4.85 -6.00 -13.97
C ALA A 31 -5.41 -7.18 -13.18
N GLU A 32 -5.06 -8.41 -13.57
CA GLU A 32 -5.44 -9.61 -12.81
C GLU A 32 -4.92 -9.55 -11.37
N ARG A 33 -3.78 -8.87 -11.16
CA ARG A 33 -3.18 -8.66 -9.85
C ARG A 33 -2.71 -7.22 -9.70
N LEU A 34 -3.11 -6.60 -8.60
CA LEU A 34 -2.62 -5.31 -8.14
C LEU A 34 -1.85 -5.50 -6.83
N LEU A 35 -0.75 -4.77 -6.70
CA LEU A 35 0.09 -4.70 -5.51
C LEU A 35 -0.32 -3.48 -4.70
N ILE A 36 -0.48 -3.64 -3.39
CA ILE A 36 -0.63 -2.50 -2.49
C ILE A 36 0.77 -2.00 -2.15
N VAL A 37 1.06 -0.77 -2.57
CA VAL A 37 2.35 -0.11 -2.36
C VAL A 37 2.15 1.28 -1.78
N ARG A 38 3.18 1.84 -1.15
CA ARG A 38 3.18 3.22 -0.69
C ARG A 38 3.68 4.13 -1.80
N HIS A 39 2.83 5.05 -2.25
CA HIS A 39 3.23 6.13 -3.14
C HIS A 39 3.99 7.18 -2.33
N ILE A 40 5.26 7.41 -2.67
CA ILE A 40 6.20 8.17 -1.84
C ILE A 40 5.77 9.64 -1.74
N ALA A 41 5.35 10.25 -2.85
CA ALA A 41 5.00 11.67 -2.86
C ALA A 41 3.80 12.01 -1.96
N SER A 42 2.81 11.11 -1.85
CA SER A 42 1.65 11.32 -0.98
C SER A 42 1.77 10.63 0.38
N MET A 43 2.73 9.74 0.56
CA MET A 43 2.84 8.84 1.71
C MET A 43 1.56 8.05 1.99
N MET A 44 0.80 7.72 0.94
CA MET A 44 -0.45 6.95 1.03
C MET A 44 -0.33 5.64 0.26
N LEU A 45 -1.18 4.68 0.59
CA LEU A 45 -1.26 3.41 -0.13
C LEU A 45 -1.99 3.59 -1.47
N VAL A 46 -1.58 2.81 -2.47
CA VAL A 46 -2.20 2.75 -3.80
C VAL A 46 -2.16 1.33 -4.35
N HIS A 47 -3.03 1.02 -5.30
CA HIS A 47 -3.01 -0.22 -6.06
C HIS A 47 -2.21 -0.05 -7.36
N LEU A 48 -1.16 -0.85 -7.53
CA LEU A 48 -0.24 -0.72 -8.67
C LEU A 48 -0.09 -2.06 -9.40
N CYS A 49 -0.11 -2.04 -10.74
CA CYS A 49 0.20 -3.24 -11.51
C CYS A 49 1.71 -3.55 -11.46
N PRO A 50 2.11 -4.82 -11.65
CA PRO A 50 3.53 -5.20 -11.66
C PRO A 50 4.38 -4.42 -12.66
N ASP A 51 3.85 -4.13 -13.85
CA ASP A 51 4.57 -3.40 -14.89
C ASP A 51 4.92 -1.98 -14.45
N CYS A 52 3.97 -1.23 -13.89
CA CYS A 52 4.24 0.11 -13.37
C CYS A 52 5.16 0.08 -12.15
N MET A 53 5.06 -0.95 -11.30
CA MET A 53 5.98 -1.11 -10.17
C MET A 53 7.43 -1.26 -10.65
N LEU A 54 7.67 -1.99 -11.74
CA LEU A 54 9.02 -2.21 -12.27
C LEU A 54 9.56 -1.02 -13.07
N ASN A 55 8.69 -0.28 -13.76
CA ASN A 55 9.10 0.87 -14.56
C ASN A 55 9.35 2.14 -13.72
N ASP A 56 8.60 2.29 -12.61
CA ASP A 56 8.60 3.50 -11.79
C ASP A 56 9.00 3.20 -10.32
N VAL A 57 10.01 2.32 -10.13
CA VAL A 57 10.45 1.83 -8.81
C VAL A 57 10.81 2.92 -7.80
N SER A 58 11.20 4.12 -8.27
CA SER A 58 11.56 5.25 -7.39
C SER A 58 10.36 5.94 -6.75
N ASP A 59 9.16 5.75 -7.29
CA ASP A 59 7.96 6.49 -6.89
C ASP A 59 7.12 5.71 -5.88
N TYR A 60 7.43 4.41 -5.73
CA TYR A 60 6.66 3.46 -4.95
C TYR A 60 7.54 2.62 -4.02
N LEU A 61 7.06 2.38 -2.81
CA LEU A 61 7.71 1.54 -1.82
C LEU A 61 6.81 0.33 -1.50
N LEU A 62 7.39 -0.87 -1.49
CA LEU A 62 6.75 -2.02 -0.88
C LEU A 62 6.76 -1.84 0.64
N ASP A 63 5.63 -1.41 1.18
CA ASP A 63 5.47 -1.23 2.63
C ASP A 63 5.07 -2.56 3.28
N ASN A 64 6.07 -3.43 3.42
CA ASN A 64 5.95 -4.73 4.09
C ASN A 64 6.42 -4.68 5.55
N THR A 65 6.74 -3.49 6.07
CA THR A 65 7.19 -3.31 7.45
C THR A 65 6.00 -3.08 8.36
N ARG A 66 5.44 -4.15 8.92
CA ARG A 66 4.60 -4.02 10.11
C ARG A 66 5.49 -3.98 11.36
N PRO A 67 5.20 -3.12 12.35
CA PRO A 67 5.91 -3.13 13.62
C PRO A 67 5.88 -4.53 14.26
N TRP A 68 7.06 -5.13 14.51
CA TRP A 68 7.17 -6.40 15.21
C TRP A 68 6.97 -6.16 16.71
N VAL A 69 5.80 -6.55 17.22
CA VAL A 69 5.53 -6.61 18.66
C VAL A 69 6.20 -7.87 19.20
N GLY A 70 7.45 -7.76 19.64
CA GLY A 70 8.09 -8.82 20.40
C GLY A 70 7.22 -9.25 21.59
N THR A 71 7.33 -10.50 22.02
CA THR A 71 6.74 -10.95 23.27
C THR A 71 7.32 -10.13 24.43
N LYS A 72 6.47 -9.36 25.12
CA LYS A 72 6.83 -8.75 26.41
C LYS A 72 7.06 -9.83 27.46
#